data_AF-A0A1E7IW75-F1
#
_entry.id   AF-A0A1E7IW75-F1
#
_cell.length_a   1.000
_cell.length_b   1.000
_cell.length_c   1.000
_cell.angle_alpha   90.00
_cell.angle_beta   90.00
_cell.angle_gamma   90.00
#
_symmetry.space_group_name_H-M   'P 1'
#
loop_
_entity.id
_entity.type
_entity.pdbx_description
1 polymer ?
#
loop_
_entity_poly.entity_id
_entity_poly.type
_entity_poly.pdbx_seq_one_letter_code
_entity_poly.pdbx_strand_id
1 'polypeptide(L)'
;MGKAVFQNRKNGFTLVEILVAMAILAVLTAICVPNFIAYRRRAEYAAIQATMRYLMDAEDLYFIGNEGFYPHKGIISIPKGAEKSIPELRYTFSKGHKHSYFIFGLNTNTGKKRYNYYYICVYSDFDFNDNGQKDIFIAKTCIRNGRLIYNRKIYQYR
;
A
#
# COMPACT_ATOMS: atom_id res chain seq x y z
N MET A 1 59.75 -31.18 31.63
CA MET A 1 59.05 -30.12 30.85
C MET A 1 57.56 -30.19 31.15
N GLY A 2 57.07 -29.41 32.10
CA GLY A 2 55.64 -29.34 32.45
C GLY A 2 54.94 -28.27 31.62
N LYS A 3 53.93 -28.63 30.84
CA LYS A 3 53.09 -27.66 30.10
C LYS A 3 52.11 -27.00 31.08
N ALA A 4 52.21 -25.68 31.23
CA ALA A 4 51.23 -24.89 31.95
C ALA A 4 49.91 -24.85 31.16
N VAL A 5 48.85 -25.41 31.73
CA VAL A 5 47.49 -25.35 31.19
C VAL A 5 46.85 -24.05 31.65
N PHE A 6 46.66 -23.10 30.73
CA PHE A 6 45.86 -21.89 30.99
C PHE A 6 44.39 -22.29 31.16
N GLN A 7 43.87 -22.28 32.39
CA GLN A 7 42.44 -22.41 32.63
C GLN A 7 41.73 -21.12 32.20
N ASN A 8 41.02 -21.17 31.07
CA ASN A 8 40.06 -20.15 30.69
C ASN A 8 38.90 -20.15 31.71
N ARG A 9 38.81 -19.11 32.56
CA ARG A 9 37.63 -18.92 33.41
C ARG A 9 36.44 -18.61 32.50
N LYS A 10 35.53 -19.58 32.38
CA LYS A 10 34.23 -19.35 31.72
C LYS A 10 33.36 -18.52 32.66
N ASN A 11 33.34 -17.21 32.46
CA ASN A 11 32.36 -16.35 33.11
C ASN A 11 31.02 -16.54 32.39
N GLY A 12 30.09 -17.27 33.02
CA GLY A 12 28.71 -17.41 32.56
C GLY A 12 27.80 -16.38 33.24
N PHE A 13 26.71 -16.01 32.57
CA PHE A 13 25.66 -15.16 33.14
C PHE A 13 24.97 -15.86 34.32
N THR A 14 24.58 -15.08 35.32
CA THR A 14 23.80 -15.57 36.46
C THR A 14 22.32 -15.67 36.09
N LEU A 15 21.58 -16.56 36.77
CA LEU A 15 20.11 -16.64 36.61
C LEU A 15 19.42 -15.31 36.95
N VAL A 16 19.94 -14.60 37.96
CA VAL A 16 19.39 -13.32 38.39
C VAL A 16 19.54 -12.25 37.30
N GLU A 17 20.67 -12.21 36.59
CA GLU A 17 20.87 -11.27 35.47
C GLU A 17 19.86 -11.50 34.34
N ILE A 18 19.58 -12.75 33.98
CA ILE A 18 18.60 -13.06 32.93
C ILE A 18 17.18 -12.72 33.40
N LEU A 19 16.84 -12.98 34.67
CA LEU A 19 15.52 -12.66 35.22
C LEU A 19 15.23 -11.17 35.24
N VAL A 20 16.18 -10.34 35.69
CA VAL A 20 16.02 -8.88 35.70
C VAL A 20 15.94 -8.33 34.28
N ALA A 21 16.79 -8.84 33.37
CA ALA A 21 16.74 -8.43 31.96
C ALA A 21 15.37 -8.76 31.32
N MET A 22 14.82 -9.95 31.58
CA MET A 22 13.51 -10.34 31.09
C MET A 22 12.37 -9.50 31.67
N ALA A 23 12.44 -9.14 32.96
CA ALA A 23 11.44 -8.29 33.59
C ALA A 23 11.37 -6.90 32.92
N ILE A 24 12.52 -6.30 32.62
CA ILE A 24 12.57 -5.01 31.92
C ILE A 24 12.05 -5.15 30.48
N LEU A 25 12.46 -6.19 29.76
CA LEU A 25 11.97 -6.45 28.39
C LEU A 25 10.46 -6.66 28.34
N ALA A 26 9.86 -7.34 29.34
CA ALA A 26 8.42 -7.54 29.42
C ALA A 26 7.65 -6.21 29.55
N VAL A 27 8.13 -5.29 30.39
CA VAL A 27 7.52 -3.96 30.54
C VAL A 27 7.63 -3.14 29.25
N LEU A 28 8.81 -3.14 28.61
CA LEU A 28 9.02 -2.42 27.36
C LEU A 28 8.14 -2.97 26.22
N THR A 29 8.07 -4.29 26.10
CA THR A 29 7.26 -4.93 25.05
C THR A 29 5.77 -4.70 25.24
N ALA A 30 5.26 -4.71 26.48
CA ALA A 30 3.85 -4.42 26.76
C ALA A 30 3.41 -3.05 26.22
N ILE A 31 4.26 -2.03 26.29
CA ILE A 31 3.98 -0.68 25.76
C ILE A 31 4.24 -0.60 24.26
N CYS A 32 5.28 -1.28 23.78
CA CYS A 32 5.76 -1.19 22.40
C CYS A 32 4.82 -1.87 21.39
N VAL A 33 4.34 -3.09 21.70
CA VAL A 33 3.55 -3.91 20.77
C VAL A 33 2.27 -3.23 20.25
N PRO A 34 1.36 -2.69 21.09
CA PRO A 34 0.12 -2.09 20.58
C PRO A 34 0.39 -0.86 19.70
N ASN A 35 1.37 -0.03 20.11
CA ASN A 35 1.79 1.13 19.34
C ASN A 35 2.37 0.71 17.99
N PHE A 36 3.25 -0.30 17.97
CA PHE A 36 3.85 -0.82 16.75
C PHE A 36 2.80 -1.28 15.72
N ILE A 37 1.74 -1.95 16.15
CA ILE A 37 0.64 -2.38 15.27
C ILE A 37 -0.05 -1.18 14.62
N ALA A 38 -0.37 -0.14 15.40
CA ALA A 38 -0.98 1.08 14.87
C ALA A 38 -0.05 1.83 13.89
N TYR A 39 1.24 1.93 14.21
CA TYR A 39 2.24 2.53 13.31
C TYR A 39 2.34 1.76 11.99
N ARG A 40 2.36 0.44 12.04
CA ARG A 40 2.40 -0.40 10.83
C ARG A 40 1.17 -0.16 9.95
N ARG A 41 -0.04 -0.11 10.51
CA ARG A 41 -1.28 0.19 9.77
C ARG A 41 -1.23 1.55 9.08
N ARG A 42 -0.76 2.59 9.79
CA ARG A 42 -0.60 3.94 9.22
C ARG A 42 0.43 3.99 8.09
N ALA A 43 1.55 3.26 8.24
CA ALA A 43 2.56 3.17 7.20
C ALA A 43 2.03 2.45 5.94
N GLU A 44 1.24 1.38 6.10
CA GLU A 44 0.60 0.69 4.99
C GLU A 44 -0.44 1.58 4.29
N TYR A 45 -1.26 2.31 5.05
CA TYR A 45 -2.18 3.27 4.49
C TYR A 45 -1.48 4.40 3.71
N ALA A 46 -0.39 4.95 4.26
CA ALA A 46 0.41 5.97 3.57
C ALA A 46 1.01 5.44 2.26
N ALA A 47 1.46 4.17 2.24
CA ALA A 47 1.95 3.53 1.02
C ALA A 47 0.84 3.36 -0.05
N ILE A 48 -0.37 2.94 0.35
CA ILE A 48 -1.53 2.88 -0.55
C ILE A 48 -1.81 4.26 -1.13
N GLN A 49 -1.88 5.30 -0.29
CA GLN A 49 -2.12 6.66 -0.75
C GLN A 49 -1.05 7.13 -1.75
N ALA A 50 0.22 6.85 -1.49
CA ALA A 50 1.32 7.24 -2.37
C ALA A 50 1.19 6.57 -3.75
N THR A 51 0.95 5.26 -3.78
CA THR A 51 0.74 4.50 -5.02
C THR A 51 -0.48 5.01 -5.79
N MET A 52 -1.60 5.24 -5.11
CA MET A 52 -2.82 5.75 -5.75
C MET A 52 -2.59 7.14 -6.35
N ARG A 53 -1.94 8.05 -5.62
CA ARG A 53 -1.60 9.39 -6.14
C ARG A 53 -0.73 9.31 -7.39
N TYR A 54 0.31 8.47 -7.38
CA TYR A 54 1.15 8.26 -8.55
C TYR A 54 0.34 7.80 -9.77
N LEU A 55 -0.53 6.79 -9.59
CA LEU A 55 -1.38 6.29 -10.67
C LEU A 55 -2.36 7.36 -11.17
N MET A 56 -2.89 8.21 -10.28
CA MET A 56 -3.79 9.29 -10.65
C MET A 56 -3.07 10.39 -11.44
N ASP A 57 -1.84 10.72 -11.05
CA ASP A 57 -1.01 11.68 -11.78
C ASP A 57 -0.60 11.10 -13.15
N ALA A 58 -0.35 9.78 -13.22
CA ALA A 58 -0.09 9.09 -14.48
C ALA A 58 -1.31 9.10 -15.42
N GLU A 59 -2.52 8.88 -14.90
CA GLU A 59 -3.77 8.98 -15.66
C GLU A 59 -3.97 10.38 -16.23
N ASP A 60 -3.59 11.42 -15.49
CA ASP A 60 -3.65 12.80 -15.98
C ASP A 60 -2.72 13.06 -17.14
N LEU A 61 -1.47 12.63 -17.00
CA LEU A 61 -0.48 12.75 -18.06
C LEU A 61 -0.94 11.99 -19.31
N TYR A 62 -1.52 10.81 -19.13
CA TYR A 62 -2.11 10.04 -20.22
C TYR A 62 -3.28 10.78 -20.87
N PHE A 63 -4.18 11.37 -20.06
CA PHE A 63 -5.34 12.13 -20.55
C PHE A 63 -4.94 13.33 -21.41
N ILE A 64 -3.90 14.08 -21.00
CA ILE A 64 -3.39 15.24 -21.74
C ILE A 64 -2.95 14.82 -23.16
N GLY A 65 -2.34 13.65 -23.32
CA GLY A 65 -1.88 13.16 -24.62
C GLY A 65 -2.94 12.45 -25.48
N ASN A 66 -3.97 11.85 -24.86
CA ASN A 66 -4.87 10.91 -25.53
C ASN A 66 -6.37 11.29 -25.45
N GLU A 67 -6.72 12.39 -24.79
CA GLU A 67 -8.09 12.88 -24.56
C GLU A 67 -9.06 11.84 -23.95
N GLY A 68 -8.51 10.90 -23.18
CA GLY A 68 -9.22 9.84 -22.46
C GLY A 68 -8.30 9.18 -21.43
N PHE A 69 -8.89 8.44 -20.50
CA PHE A 69 -8.16 7.71 -19.45
C PHE A 69 -7.77 6.30 -19.88
N TYR A 70 -6.78 5.73 -19.20
CA TYR A 70 -6.38 4.34 -19.37
C TYR A 70 -7.03 3.46 -18.27
N PRO A 71 -7.29 2.17 -18.54
CA PRO A 71 -7.50 1.61 -19.87
C PRO A 71 -8.65 2.32 -20.60
N HIS A 72 -8.63 2.31 -21.94
CA HIS A 72 -9.69 3.00 -22.70
C HIS A 72 -11.10 2.46 -22.37
N LYS A 73 -11.21 1.14 -22.22
CA LYS A 73 -12.42 0.43 -21.79
C LYS A 73 -12.02 -0.87 -21.12
N GLY A 74 -12.44 -1.09 -19.87
CA GLY A 74 -12.26 -2.36 -19.17
C GLY A 74 -11.53 -2.23 -17.84
N ILE A 75 -11.04 -3.36 -17.32
CA ILE A 75 -10.38 -3.47 -16.02
C ILE A 75 -8.97 -4.03 -16.23
N ILE A 76 -8.00 -3.41 -15.58
CA ILE A 76 -6.67 -3.97 -15.34
C ILE A 76 -6.65 -4.48 -13.92
N SER A 77 -6.49 -5.79 -13.76
CA SER A 77 -6.28 -6.42 -12.46
C SER A 77 -4.79 -6.56 -12.20
N ILE A 78 -4.36 -6.13 -11.02
CA ILE A 78 -3.01 -6.29 -10.50
C ILE A 78 -3.12 -7.12 -9.22
N PRO A 79 -2.92 -8.45 -9.33
CA PRO A 79 -2.96 -9.32 -8.16
C PRO A 79 -1.84 -8.97 -7.18
N LYS A 80 -2.14 -9.13 -5.90
CA LYS A 80 -1.16 -8.98 -4.82
C LYS A 80 0.15 -9.70 -5.15
N GLY A 81 1.25 -8.99 -4.99
CA GLY A 81 2.60 -9.53 -5.11
C GLY A 81 3.05 -9.85 -6.53
N ALA A 82 2.16 -9.76 -7.53
CA ALA A 82 2.52 -9.93 -8.92
C ALA A 82 3.32 -8.71 -9.42
N GLU A 83 4.32 -8.96 -10.24
CA GLU A 83 4.92 -7.87 -11.00
C GLU A 83 4.02 -7.52 -12.18
N LYS A 84 3.73 -6.23 -12.36
CA LYS A 84 2.92 -5.76 -13.49
C LYS A 84 3.41 -4.40 -13.96
N SER A 85 3.95 -4.36 -15.17
CA SER A 85 4.24 -3.11 -15.86
C SER A 85 2.99 -2.61 -16.60
N ILE A 86 2.72 -1.31 -16.47
CA ILE A 86 1.69 -0.58 -17.21
C ILE A 86 2.39 0.58 -17.94
N PRO A 87 2.93 0.34 -19.15
CA PRO A 87 3.73 1.31 -19.89
C PRO A 87 3.01 2.64 -20.13
N GLU A 88 1.70 2.58 -20.39
CA GLU A 88 0.85 3.75 -20.64
C GLU A 88 0.78 4.70 -19.44
N LEU A 89 0.84 4.15 -18.23
CA LEU A 89 0.88 4.90 -16.98
C LEU A 89 2.30 5.07 -16.43
N ARG A 90 3.33 4.62 -17.17
CA ARG A 90 4.74 4.67 -16.76
C ARG A 90 4.93 4.18 -15.32
N TYR A 91 4.22 3.12 -14.96
CA TYR A 91 4.26 2.56 -13.62
C TYR A 91 4.47 1.05 -13.69
N THR A 92 5.33 0.57 -12.79
CA THR A 92 5.53 -0.86 -12.59
C THR A 92 5.24 -1.20 -11.15
N PHE A 93 4.25 -2.05 -10.94
CA PHE A 93 4.06 -2.71 -9.66
C PHE A 93 5.18 -3.71 -9.48
N SER A 94 6.01 -3.50 -8.45
CA SER A 94 7.09 -4.41 -8.12
C SER A 94 6.55 -5.75 -7.61
N LYS A 95 7.31 -6.82 -7.85
CA LYS A 95 7.06 -8.12 -7.24
C LYS A 95 7.02 -7.99 -5.71
N GLY A 96 6.07 -8.66 -5.06
CA GLY A 96 5.94 -8.67 -3.60
C GLY A 96 5.22 -7.47 -2.98
N HIS A 97 4.63 -6.57 -3.78
CA HIS A 97 3.77 -5.50 -3.25
C HIS A 97 2.56 -6.09 -2.47
N LYS A 98 2.09 -5.38 -1.44
CA LYS A 98 1.22 -5.96 -0.40
C LYS A 98 -0.28 -6.05 -0.73
N HIS A 99 -0.78 -5.30 -1.71
CA HIS A 99 -2.23 -5.11 -1.91
C HIS A 99 -2.62 -5.46 -3.34
N SER A 100 -3.88 -5.81 -3.58
CA SER A 100 -4.38 -5.99 -4.95
C SER A 100 -4.95 -4.67 -5.47
N TYR A 101 -4.64 -4.33 -6.72
CA TYR A 101 -5.09 -3.10 -7.36
C TYR A 101 -5.95 -3.41 -8.57
N PHE A 102 -6.96 -2.59 -8.81
CA PHE A 102 -7.77 -2.61 -10.01
C PHE A 102 -7.85 -1.21 -10.58
N ILE A 103 -7.57 -1.08 -11.87
CA ILE A 103 -7.73 0.18 -12.60
C ILE A 103 -8.82 -0.06 -13.63
N PHE A 104 -9.90 0.70 -13.55
CA PHE A 104 -10.98 0.66 -14.52
C PHE A 104 -11.03 1.96 -15.27
N GLY A 105 -11.23 1.87 -16.58
CA GLY A 105 -11.51 3.02 -17.41
C GLY A 105 -12.67 2.74 -18.37
N LEU A 106 -13.43 3.79 -18.65
CA LEU A 106 -14.50 3.81 -19.63
C LEU A 106 -14.55 5.20 -20.27
N ASN A 107 -14.15 5.25 -21.54
CA ASN A 107 -14.21 6.46 -22.34
C ASN A 107 -15.28 6.25 -23.42
N THR A 108 -16.28 7.12 -23.43
CA THR A 108 -17.39 7.11 -24.39
C THR A 108 -17.49 8.49 -25.02
N ASN A 109 -16.82 8.63 -26.17
CA ASN A 109 -16.72 9.87 -26.91
C ASN A 109 -17.44 9.71 -28.25
N THR A 110 -18.78 9.72 -28.23
CA THR A 110 -19.60 9.54 -29.43
C THR A 110 -20.38 10.81 -29.75
N GLY A 111 -20.12 11.39 -30.92
CA GLY A 111 -20.78 12.61 -31.38
C GLY A 111 -20.53 13.80 -30.45
N LYS A 112 -21.59 14.49 -30.04
CA LYS A 112 -21.50 15.68 -29.15
C LYS A 112 -21.34 15.33 -27.65
N LYS A 113 -21.36 14.04 -27.29
CA LYS A 113 -21.30 13.58 -25.90
C LYS A 113 -19.97 12.89 -25.64
N ARG A 114 -19.15 13.50 -24.78
CA ARG A 114 -17.85 12.97 -24.35
C ARG A 114 -17.88 12.67 -22.86
N TYR A 115 -17.70 11.41 -22.48
CA TYR A 115 -17.60 11.00 -21.08
C TYR A 115 -16.38 10.11 -20.90
N ASN A 116 -15.43 10.58 -20.12
CA ASN A 116 -14.23 9.85 -19.75
C ASN A 116 -14.31 9.60 -18.23
N TYR A 117 -14.25 8.33 -17.84
CA TYR A 117 -14.37 7.92 -16.45
C TYR A 117 -13.27 6.91 -16.13
N TYR A 118 -12.64 7.07 -14.97
CA TYR A 118 -11.77 6.04 -14.42
C TYR A 118 -11.94 5.93 -12.90
N TYR A 119 -11.63 4.75 -12.37
CA TYR A 119 -11.40 4.57 -10.94
C TYR A 119 -10.26 3.60 -10.68
N ILE A 120 -9.57 3.85 -9.58
CA ILE A 120 -8.56 2.97 -9.01
C ILE A 120 -9.11 2.43 -7.72
N CYS A 121 -9.14 1.12 -7.58
CA CYS A 121 -9.58 0.40 -6.40
C CYS A 121 -8.41 -0.38 -5.82
N VAL A 122 -8.20 -0.29 -4.51
CA VAL A 122 -7.18 -1.04 -3.78
C VAL A 122 -7.88 -1.87 -2.72
N TYR A 123 -7.79 -3.19 -2.86
CA TYR A 123 -8.21 -4.11 -1.82
C TYR A 123 -7.06 -4.25 -0.84
N SER A 124 -7.22 -3.63 0.33
CA SER A 124 -6.21 -3.72 1.38
C SER A 124 -6.30 -5.09 2.07
N ASP A 125 -5.18 -5.55 2.60
CA ASP A 125 -5.12 -6.80 3.37
C ASP A 125 -5.21 -6.57 4.87
N PHE A 126 -5.48 -5.33 5.28
CA PHE A 126 -5.54 -4.92 6.66
C PHE A 126 -6.83 -4.19 6.95
N ASP A 127 -7.18 -4.18 8.23
CA ASP A 127 -8.28 -3.42 8.76
C ASP A 127 -7.70 -2.14 9.40
N PHE A 128 -7.86 -1.02 8.70
CA PHE A 128 -7.35 0.28 9.12
C PHE A 128 -8.14 0.83 10.31
N ASN A 129 -9.45 0.59 10.35
CA ASN A 129 -10.36 1.17 11.34
C ASN A 129 -10.71 0.23 12.51
N ASP A 130 -10.16 -0.99 12.51
CA ASP A 130 -10.30 -2.01 13.56
C ASP A 130 -11.74 -2.52 13.73
N ASN A 131 -12.53 -2.57 12.65
CA ASN A 131 -13.92 -3.01 12.66
C ASN A 131 -14.12 -4.53 12.40
N GLY A 132 -13.05 -5.29 12.21
CA GLY A 132 -13.05 -6.71 11.87
C GLY A 132 -13.13 -7.04 10.37
N GLN A 133 -13.13 -6.04 9.49
CA GLN A 133 -13.23 -6.21 8.03
C GLN A 133 -12.06 -5.52 7.32
N LYS A 134 -11.62 -6.09 6.20
CA LYS A 134 -10.58 -5.47 5.36
C LYS A 134 -11.13 -4.24 4.65
N ASP A 135 -10.38 -3.15 4.63
CA ASP A 135 -10.82 -1.92 3.99
C ASP A 135 -10.53 -1.90 2.49
N ILE A 136 -11.36 -1.18 1.73
CA ILE A 136 -11.15 -0.91 0.30
C ILE A 136 -10.94 0.58 0.10
N PHE A 137 -9.90 0.95 -0.66
CA PHE A 137 -9.63 2.35 -1.00
C PHE A 137 -9.95 2.62 -2.47
N ILE A 138 -10.79 3.62 -2.74
CA ILE A 138 -11.24 3.94 -4.10
C ILE A 138 -10.98 5.41 -4.41
N ALA A 139 -10.33 5.68 -5.53
CA ALA A 139 -10.27 7.00 -6.15
C ALA A 139 -11.04 6.97 -7.47
N LYS A 140 -11.90 7.95 -7.71
CA LYS A 140 -12.71 8.04 -8.93
C LYS A 140 -12.60 9.43 -9.56
N THR A 141 -12.59 9.46 -10.89
CA THR A 141 -12.58 10.70 -11.67
C THR A 141 -13.53 10.55 -12.85
N CYS A 142 -14.30 11.59 -13.11
CA CYS A 142 -15.18 11.67 -14.27
C CYS A 142 -15.04 13.02 -14.93
N ILE A 143 -14.79 13.02 -16.23
CA ILE A 143 -14.80 14.21 -17.08
C ILE A 143 -15.92 14.05 -18.11
N ARG A 144 -16.80 15.04 -18.17
CA ARG A 144 -17.89 15.12 -19.15
C ARG A 144 -17.72 16.37 -19.98
N ASN A 145 -17.65 16.22 -21.30
CA ASN A 145 -17.49 17.31 -22.25
C ASN A 145 -16.34 18.25 -21.85
N GLY A 146 -15.22 17.69 -21.39
CA GLY A 146 -14.05 18.45 -20.92
C GLY A 146 -14.15 19.06 -19.51
N ARG A 147 -15.29 18.94 -18.82
CA ARG A 147 -15.46 19.43 -17.44
C ARG A 147 -15.35 18.30 -16.42
N LEU A 148 -14.58 18.52 -15.36
CA LEU A 148 -14.47 17.60 -14.23
C LEU A 148 -15.80 17.57 -13.45
N ILE A 149 -16.41 16.38 -13.32
CA ILE A 149 -17.63 16.15 -12.54
C ILE A 149 -17.31 15.56 -11.18
N TYR A 150 -16.47 14.51 -11.16
CA TYR A 150 -16.08 13.85 -9.92
C TYR A 150 -14.59 14.06 -9.69
N ASN A 151 -14.28 14.55 -8.49
CA ASN A 151 -12.93 14.83 -8.06
C ASN A 151 -12.37 13.62 -7.27
N ARG A 152 -11.09 13.39 -7.54
CA ARG A 152 -10.09 12.41 -7.12
C ARG A 152 -9.96 12.05 -5.64
N LYS A 153 -10.99 12.27 -4.82
CA LYS A 153 -10.93 11.93 -3.39
C LYS A 153 -10.78 10.41 -3.24
N ILE A 154 -9.84 10.02 -2.38
CA ILE A 154 -9.69 8.64 -1.93
C ILE A 154 -10.74 8.42 -0.84
N TYR A 155 -11.61 7.45 -1.08
CA TYR A 155 -12.64 7.03 -0.15
C TYR A 155 -12.27 5.67 0.43
N GLN A 156 -12.42 5.52 1.74
CA GLN A 156 -12.38 4.23 2.41
C GLN A 156 -13.80 3.66 2.42
N TYR A 157 -13.96 2.46 1.88
CA TYR A 157 -15.21 1.72 1.84
C TYR A 157 -15.07 0.43 2.67
N ARG A 158 -16.21 0.00 3.20
CA ARG A 158 -16.42 -1.28 3.88
C ARG A 158 -16.75 -2.35 2.87
#